data_AF-A0A9W6TTW0-F1
#
_entry.id   AF-A0A9W6TTW0-F1
#
_cell.length_a   1.000
_cell.length_b   1.000
_cell.length_c   1.000
_cell.angle_alpha   90.00
_cell.angle_beta   90.00
_cell.angle_gamma   90.00
#
_symmetry.space_group_name_H-M   'P 1'
#
loop_
_entity.id
_entity.type
_entity.pdbx_description
1 polymer ?
#
loop_
_entity_poly.entity_id
_entity_poly.type
_entity_poly.pdbx_seq_one_letter_code
_entity_poly.pdbx_strand_id
1 'polypeptide(L)'
;MWKRRLRSWITLTTAWRWSWRCRWAFTTVLWPSVETEVSMRVRLRTVAVWLRYLANTCVRLTVVQGLMKRPDWNAAIRQPIGIIPGGSGNGLAHSITHQSEEKGKPVNAAYVLAKGDPHDLDITSVRNGKETTYSFLSLEWASIADVDVGSEKLRMLGGLRFTVAFVNQLVFQRPEYPGKIWYLDEGENEEPHRYFKTHDPNSTDRPTMDLFDGEGQGPPEAAEPEDSKKGETPANDDKAKKKAANGGKWKELGGHFRLVWVMNVSHAASDAHIAPGAEFDDGYNYITFMDGSHPRKDLLTMMLAIETGDHMDKKGVQQVRTRAFKLVPERSTDLMCVDGEVVEGPYLEAQVHRGMARIMAVPRWQTKDGN
;
A
#
# COMPACT_ATOMS: atom_id res chain seq x y z
N MET A 1 -4.16 29.90 -26.41
CA MET A 1 -5.56 29.98 -25.92
C MET A 1 -5.92 28.99 -24.80
N TRP A 2 -5.09 27.98 -24.47
CA TRP A 2 -5.42 26.95 -23.47
C TRP A 2 -5.15 27.33 -21.99
N LYS A 3 -4.21 28.23 -21.69
CA LYS A 3 -3.89 28.64 -20.30
C LYS A 3 -4.99 29.45 -19.59
N ARG A 4 -5.97 29.99 -20.33
CA ARG A 4 -7.05 30.84 -19.77
C ARG A 4 -8.33 30.08 -19.41
N ARG A 5 -8.52 28.84 -19.91
CA ARG A 5 -9.73 28.03 -19.65
C ARG A 5 -9.65 27.14 -18.40
N LEU A 6 -8.46 26.87 -17.86
CA LEU A 6 -8.31 26.09 -16.60
C LEU A 6 -8.78 26.86 -15.35
N ARG A 7 -8.92 28.20 -15.42
CA ARG A 7 -9.34 29.01 -14.26
C ARG A 7 -10.83 28.88 -13.90
N SER A 8 -11.67 28.27 -14.73
CA SER A 8 -13.13 28.22 -14.49
C SER A 8 -13.67 26.90 -13.94
N TRP A 9 -12.82 25.90 -13.65
CA TRP A 9 -13.26 24.57 -13.18
C TRP A 9 -12.80 24.24 -11.75
N ILE A 10 -12.19 25.20 -11.06
CA ILE A 10 -11.93 25.11 -9.62
C ILE A 10 -13.00 25.95 -8.93
N THR A 11 -14.14 25.33 -8.58
CA THR A 11 -15.09 25.94 -7.66
C THR A 11 -14.53 25.77 -6.25
N LEU A 12 -13.61 26.66 -5.85
CA LEU A 12 -13.15 26.80 -4.48
C LEU A 12 -14.28 27.44 -3.66
N THR A 13 -15.25 26.64 -3.22
CA THR A 13 -16.18 27.05 -2.17
C THR A 13 -15.45 27.00 -0.83
N THR A 14 -14.61 28.01 -0.57
CA THR A 14 -14.02 28.25 0.75
C THR A 14 -15.11 28.73 1.70
N ALA A 15 -15.74 27.80 2.42
CA ALA A 15 -16.54 28.13 3.59
C ALA A 15 -15.61 28.27 4.81
N TRP A 16 -15.36 29.50 5.25
CA TRP A 16 -14.60 29.78 6.46
C TRP A 16 -15.55 29.74 7.66
N ARG A 17 -15.46 28.71 8.50
CA ARG A 17 -16.19 28.68 9.78
C ARG A 17 -15.20 29.02 10.90
N TRP A 18 -15.39 30.20 11.49
CA TRP A 18 -14.52 30.74 12.53
C TRP A 18 -14.91 30.16 13.90
N SER A 19 -14.05 29.30 14.44
CA SER A 19 -14.02 28.93 15.85
C SER A 19 -12.62 29.29 16.37
N TRP A 20 -12.54 29.98 17.51
CA TRP A 20 -11.34 30.65 18.03
C TRP A 20 -10.11 29.74 18.27
N ARG A 21 -10.19 28.44 18.05
CA ARG A 21 -9.08 27.48 18.24
C ARG A 21 -8.71 26.62 17.02
N CYS A 22 -9.58 26.48 16.01
CA CYS A 22 -9.30 25.65 14.82
C CYS A 22 -9.77 26.35 13.54
N ARG A 23 -8.88 26.45 12.54
CA ARG A 23 -9.21 26.95 11.20
C ARG A 23 -9.38 25.78 10.24
N TRP A 24 -10.54 25.72 9.59
CA TRP A 24 -10.86 24.71 8.58
C TRP A 24 -10.98 25.38 7.21
N ALA A 25 -10.35 24.79 6.21
CA ALA A 25 -10.55 25.12 4.81
C ALA A 25 -11.09 23.87 4.11
N PHE A 26 -12.24 24.01 3.46
CA PHE A 26 -12.86 22.93 2.71
C PHE A 26 -12.63 23.16 1.21
N THR A 27 -12.30 22.08 0.50
CA THR A 27 -12.21 22.08 -0.96
C THR A 27 -12.91 20.83 -1.47
N THR A 28 -13.93 21.01 -2.29
CA THR A 28 -14.63 19.90 -2.92
C THR A 28 -13.87 19.50 -4.18
N VAL A 29 -13.53 18.22 -4.30
CA VAL A 29 -12.86 17.68 -5.47
C VAL A 29 -13.73 16.61 -6.10
N LEU A 30 -14.03 16.78 -7.40
CA LEU A 30 -14.86 15.85 -8.17
C LEU A 30 -14.04 14.87 -9.01
N TRP A 31 -12.76 15.16 -9.25
CA TRP A 31 -11.88 14.39 -10.15
C TRP A 31 -10.52 14.11 -9.49
N PRO A 32 -9.94 12.90 -9.66
CA PRO A 32 -8.69 12.53 -9.01
C PRO A 32 -7.50 13.38 -9.45
N SER A 33 -7.44 13.77 -10.72
CA SER A 33 -6.38 14.65 -11.25
C SER A 33 -6.36 16.02 -10.55
N VAL A 34 -7.54 16.55 -10.20
CA VAL A 34 -7.68 17.82 -9.48
C VAL A 34 -7.16 17.67 -8.05
N GLU A 35 -7.35 16.53 -7.41
CA GLU A 35 -6.84 16.27 -6.06
C GLU A 35 -5.31 16.24 -6.00
N THR A 36 -4.70 15.57 -6.98
CA THR A 36 -3.24 15.56 -7.14
C THR A 36 -2.73 16.99 -7.34
N GLU A 37 -3.40 17.80 -8.18
CA GLU A 37 -3.02 19.20 -8.44
C GLU A 37 -3.18 20.11 -7.21
N VAL A 38 -4.25 19.94 -6.42
CA VAL A 38 -4.44 20.66 -5.16
C VAL A 38 -3.34 20.32 -4.17
N SER A 39 -3.01 19.04 -4.03
CA SER A 39 -1.93 18.54 -3.15
C SER A 39 -0.56 19.11 -3.57
N MET A 40 -0.30 19.20 -4.88
CA MET A 40 0.91 19.83 -5.41
C MET A 40 1.02 21.33 -5.12
N ARG A 41 -0.11 22.05 -4.95
CA ARG A 41 -0.13 23.52 -4.88
C ARG A 41 -0.44 24.11 -3.50
N VAL A 42 -0.89 23.30 -2.54
CA VAL A 42 -1.18 23.79 -1.18
C VAL A 42 0.08 24.34 -0.50
N ARG A 43 -0.08 25.44 0.23
CA ARG A 43 0.97 25.99 1.11
C ARG A 43 0.94 25.24 2.44
N LEU A 44 2.00 24.49 2.73
CA LEU A 44 2.11 23.66 3.95
C LEU A 44 2.07 24.49 5.24
N ARG A 45 2.64 25.70 5.24
CA ARG A 45 2.63 26.60 6.41
C ARG A 45 1.24 27.00 6.92
N THR A 46 0.18 26.75 6.13
CA THR A 46 -1.20 27.10 6.47
C THR A 46 -2.09 25.90 6.79
N VAL A 47 -1.59 24.67 6.65
CA VAL A 47 -2.37 23.44 6.82
C VAL A 47 -1.73 22.62 7.93
N ALA A 48 -2.49 22.31 8.98
CA ALA A 48 -2.00 21.49 10.11
C ALA A 48 -2.32 19.99 9.92
N VAL A 49 -3.44 19.67 9.27
CA VAL A 49 -3.86 18.29 8.96
C VAL A 49 -4.56 18.31 7.61
N TRP A 50 -4.26 17.33 6.75
CA TRP A 50 -5.05 17.08 5.55
C TRP A 50 -6.24 16.22 5.90
N LEU A 51 -7.45 16.77 5.84
CA LEU A 51 -8.67 16.01 6.12
C LEU A 51 -9.36 15.62 4.81
N ARG A 52 -9.52 14.31 4.58
CA ARG A 52 -10.20 13.78 3.39
C ARG A 52 -11.50 13.10 3.79
N TYR A 53 -12.62 13.59 3.24
CA TYR A 53 -13.91 12.89 3.29
C TYR A 53 -14.05 11.99 2.06
N LEU A 54 -14.13 10.68 2.27
CA LEU A 54 -14.10 9.68 1.22
C LEU A 54 -15.50 9.24 0.80
N ALA A 55 -16.19 10.03 -0.02
CA ALA A 55 -17.52 9.66 -0.52
C ALA A 55 -17.55 8.38 -1.39
N ASN A 56 -16.39 7.82 -1.75
CA ASN A 56 -16.25 6.75 -2.73
C ASN A 56 -15.02 5.88 -2.42
N THR A 57 -15.16 4.56 -2.61
CA THR A 57 -14.13 3.52 -2.47
C THR A 57 -12.84 3.88 -3.20
N CYS A 58 -11.74 3.45 -2.59
CA CYS A 58 -10.34 3.68 -2.92
C CYS A 58 -9.83 4.97 -2.27
N VAL A 59 -9.03 4.78 -1.23
CA VAL A 59 -8.10 5.81 -0.77
C VAL A 59 -7.17 6.04 -1.97
N ARG A 60 -7.55 6.97 -2.84
CA ARG A 60 -6.77 7.22 -4.02
C ARG A 60 -5.38 7.67 -3.61
N LEU A 61 -4.40 6.99 -4.20
CA LEU A 61 -3.01 7.38 -4.40
C LEU A 61 -2.82 8.91 -4.54
N THR A 62 -3.79 9.63 -5.11
CA THR A 62 -3.75 11.05 -5.50
C THR A 62 -3.13 12.01 -4.49
N VAL A 63 -3.45 11.91 -3.18
CA VAL A 63 -2.88 12.82 -2.18
C VAL A 63 -1.39 12.53 -1.99
N VAL A 64 -1.02 11.28 -1.71
CA VAL A 64 0.39 10.87 -1.55
C VAL A 64 1.17 11.15 -2.84
N GLN A 65 0.65 10.74 -3.99
CA GLN A 65 1.24 11.04 -5.30
C GLN A 65 1.42 12.54 -5.54
N GLY A 66 0.45 13.36 -5.14
CA GLY A 66 0.51 14.81 -5.26
C GLY A 66 1.57 15.43 -4.35
N LEU A 67 1.68 14.97 -3.11
CA LEU A 67 2.74 15.38 -2.18
C LEU A 67 4.13 14.98 -2.69
N MET A 68 4.26 13.75 -3.18
CA MET A 68 5.49 13.19 -3.73
C MET A 68 5.93 13.88 -5.03
N LYS A 69 5.03 14.49 -5.80
CA LYS A 69 5.37 15.25 -7.02
C LYS A 69 5.96 16.64 -6.75
N ARG A 70 5.91 17.12 -5.51
CA ARG A 70 6.40 18.46 -5.16
C ARG A 70 7.94 18.53 -5.15
N PRO A 71 8.53 19.73 -5.31
CA PRO A 71 9.96 19.94 -5.06
C PRO A 71 10.34 19.76 -3.58
N ASP A 72 9.47 20.19 -2.65
CA ASP A 72 9.63 20.09 -1.20
C ASP A 72 8.98 18.82 -0.62
N TRP A 73 8.91 17.75 -1.42
CA TRP A 73 8.18 16.51 -1.08
C TRP A 73 8.56 15.93 0.29
N ASN A 74 9.85 16.01 0.64
CA ASN A 74 10.43 15.37 1.83
C ASN A 74 9.84 15.98 3.12
N ALA A 75 9.59 17.29 3.10
CA ALA A 75 8.83 17.96 4.16
C ALA A 75 7.31 17.80 3.99
N ALA A 76 6.81 17.79 2.74
CA ALA A 76 5.38 17.72 2.44
C ALA A 76 4.72 16.40 2.85
N ILE A 77 5.40 15.27 2.62
CA ILE A 77 4.91 13.92 2.95
C ILE A 77 4.77 13.70 4.46
N ARG A 78 5.51 14.49 5.25
CA ARG A 78 5.38 14.50 6.72
C ARG A 78 4.14 15.24 7.18
N GLN A 79 3.36 15.90 6.35
CA GLN A 79 2.13 16.49 6.83
C GLN A 79 1.16 15.39 7.27
N PRO A 80 0.64 15.41 8.52
CA PRO A 80 -0.27 14.36 8.99
C PRO A 80 -1.55 14.30 8.15
N ILE A 81 -1.89 13.10 7.71
CA ILE A 81 -3.08 12.81 6.91
C ILE A 81 -4.17 12.26 7.83
N GLY A 82 -5.35 12.84 7.70
CA GLY A 82 -6.55 12.46 8.42
C GLY A 82 -7.65 12.00 7.46
N ILE A 83 -8.27 10.86 7.78
CA ILE A 83 -9.20 10.20 6.87
C ILE A 83 -10.55 9.99 7.55
N ILE A 84 -11.63 10.46 6.90
CA ILE A 84 -13.00 10.14 7.28
C ILE A 84 -13.59 9.23 6.18
N PRO A 85 -13.95 7.98 6.50
CA PRO A 85 -14.57 7.09 5.54
C PRO A 85 -15.97 7.60 5.19
N GLY A 86 -16.35 7.54 3.91
CA GLY A 86 -17.71 7.90 3.43
C GLY A 86 -18.22 6.93 2.34
N GLY A 87 -17.63 5.74 2.26
CA GLY A 87 -17.92 4.68 1.28
C GLY A 87 -17.35 3.34 1.72
N SER A 88 -17.45 2.29 0.89
CA SER A 88 -17.14 0.90 1.27
C SER A 88 -15.66 0.47 1.17
N GLY A 89 -14.75 1.31 0.69
CA GLY A 89 -13.37 0.92 0.33
C GLY A 89 -12.36 1.89 0.90
N ASN A 90 -12.25 1.89 2.22
CA ASN A 90 -11.46 2.83 2.99
C ASN A 90 -10.51 2.09 3.94
N GLY A 91 -9.74 1.11 3.44
CA GLY A 91 -8.91 0.22 4.25
C GLY A 91 -8.01 0.92 5.26
N LEU A 92 -7.35 2.02 4.88
CA LEU A 92 -6.54 2.81 5.81
C LEU A 92 -7.40 3.44 6.94
N ALA A 93 -8.59 3.94 6.63
CA ALA A 93 -9.49 4.49 7.66
C ALA A 93 -9.95 3.40 8.63
N HIS A 94 -10.26 2.20 8.11
CA HIS A 94 -10.66 1.06 8.92
C HIS A 94 -9.51 0.56 9.79
N SER A 95 -8.29 0.48 9.24
CA SER A 95 -7.07 0.15 9.98
C SER A 95 -6.83 1.13 11.14
N ILE A 96 -6.93 2.45 10.87
CA ILE A 96 -6.81 3.50 11.88
C ILE A 96 -7.85 3.35 12.98
N THR A 97 -9.13 3.18 12.62
CA THR A 97 -10.19 3.03 13.63
C THR A 97 -10.04 1.72 14.40
N HIS A 98 -9.66 0.62 13.74
CA HIS A 98 -9.48 -0.67 14.37
C HIS A 98 -8.37 -0.62 15.42
N GLN A 99 -7.19 -0.10 15.06
CA GLN A 99 -6.10 0.06 16.02
C GLN A 99 -6.44 1.07 17.12
N SER A 100 -7.24 2.09 16.82
CA SER A 100 -7.75 3.03 17.84
C SER A 100 -8.85 2.44 18.74
N GLU A 101 -9.20 1.15 18.57
CA GLU A 101 -10.32 0.46 19.24
C GLU A 101 -11.68 1.16 19.04
N GLU A 102 -11.88 1.69 17.85
CA GLU A 102 -13.06 2.42 17.44
C GLU A 102 -13.73 1.75 16.24
N LYS A 103 -15.03 2.03 16.05
CA LYS A 103 -15.75 1.51 14.88
C LYS A 103 -15.33 2.28 13.62
N GLY A 104 -15.30 1.61 12.47
CA GLY A 104 -15.02 2.22 11.16
C GLY A 104 -16.11 3.16 10.62
N LYS A 105 -16.76 3.95 11.48
CA LYS A 105 -17.83 4.89 11.11
C LYS A 105 -17.26 6.31 10.97
N PRO A 106 -17.86 7.18 10.14
CA PRO A 106 -17.40 8.56 9.94
C PRO A 106 -17.24 9.35 11.25
N VAL A 107 -18.16 9.17 12.19
CA VAL A 107 -18.15 9.87 13.49
C VAL A 107 -16.98 9.44 14.38
N ASN A 108 -16.64 8.15 14.38
CA ASN A 108 -15.50 7.61 15.12
C ASN A 108 -14.18 8.07 14.49
N ALA A 109 -14.10 8.07 13.16
CA ALA A 109 -12.94 8.65 12.47
C ALA A 109 -12.78 10.14 12.80
N ALA A 110 -13.87 10.91 12.85
CA ALA A 110 -13.82 12.31 13.29
C ALA A 110 -13.36 12.47 14.75
N TYR A 111 -13.74 11.53 15.64
CA TYR A 111 -13.22 11.49 17.01
C TYR A 111 -11.71 11.21 17.03
N VAL A 112 -11.24 10.21 16.29
CA VAL A 112 -9.81 9.89 16.15
C VAL A 112 -9.04 11.10 15.63
N LEU A 113 -9.61 11.85 14.68
CA LEU A 113 -8.98 13.06 14.14
C LEU A 113 -8.94 14.22 15.14
N ALA A 114 -9.95 14.32 16.00
CA ALA A 114 -10.03 15.39 16.99
C ALA A 114 -9.20 15.10 18.25
N LYS A 115 -8.90 13.83 18.53
CA LYS A 115 -8.22 13.38 19.76
C LYS A 115 -6.88 12.71 19.55
N GLY A 116 -6.59 12.28 18.32
CA GLY A 116 -5.37 11.58 17.97
C GLY A 116 -4.20 12.53 17.78
N ASP A 117 -3.03 11.92 17.68
CA ASP A 117 -1.76 12.56 17.42
C ASP A 117 -1.17 12.04 16.10
N PRO A 118 -0.18 12.75 15.52
CA PRO A 118 0.52 12.26 14.35
C PRO A 118 1.36 11.01 14.65
N HIS A 119 1.07 9.91 13.96
CA HIS A 119 1.85 8.68 13.96
C HIS A 119 2.53 8.48 12.61
N ASP A 120 3.66 7.77 12.61
CA ASP A 120 4.36 7.40 11.40
C ASP A 120 3.55 6.38 10.59
N LEU A 121 3.67 6.45 9.26
CA LEU A 121 3.06 5.52 8.32
C LEU A 121 4.09 5.11 7.27
N ASP A 122 4.19 3.82 7.04
CA ASP A 122 5.01 3.22 5.99
C ASP A 122 4.46 3.54 4.62
N ILE A 123 5.37 3.80 3.69
CA ILE A 123 5.04 4.00 2.28
C ILE A 123 5.87 3.05 1.44
N THR A 124 5.22 2.32 0.55
CA THR A 124 5.87 1.42 -0.40
C THR A 124 6.10 2.15 -1.72
N SER A 125 7.35 2.29 -2.15
CA SER A 125 7.67 2.68 -3.53
C SER A 125 7.42 1.49 -4.45
N VAL A 126 6.68 1.70 -5.54
CA VAL A 126 6.29 0.66 -6.49
C VAL A 126 6.75 1.05 -7.89
N ARG A 127 7.56 0.21 -8.53
CA ARG A 127 8.09 0.41 -9.89
C ARG A 127 7.53 -0.65 -10.83
N ASN A 128 6.94 -0.23 -11.94
CA ASN A 128 6.31 -1.10 -12.94
C ASN A 128 7.06 -1.15 -14.30
N GLY A 129 8.32 -0.68 -14.30
CA GLY A 129 9.16 -0.54 -15.49
C GLY A 129 8.92 0.73 -16.32
N LYS A 130 7.81 1.45 -16.11
CA LYS A 130 7.54 2.74 -16.77
C LYS A 130 7.67 3.92 -15.80
N GLU A 131 7.11 3.77 -14.61
CA GLU A 131 7.08 4.81 -13.59
C GLU A 131 7.23 4.23 -12.19
N THR A 132 7.47 5.12 -11.23
CA THR A 132 7.46 4.81 -9.80
C THR A 132 6.28 5.52 -9.15
N THR A 133 5.41 4.74 -8.53
CA THR A 133 4.31 5.20 -7.69
C THR A 133 4.60 4.87 -6.23
N TYR A 134 3.72 5.30 -5.32
CA TYR A 134 3.91 5.24 -3.88
C TYR A 134 2.60 4.81 -3.23
N SER A 135 2.57 3.61 -2.69
CA SER A 135 1.41 2.98 -2.06
C SER A 135 1.49 3.09 -0.54
N PHE A 136 0.34 3.18 0.11
CA PHE A 136 0.24 3.09 1.57
C PHE A 136 -0.74 2.00 2.03
N LEU A 137 -1.45 1.34 1.11
CA LEU A 137 -2.54 0.42 1.43
C LEU A 137 -2.26 -1.01 0.94
N SER A 138 -2.33 -1.24 -0.37
CA SER A 138 -2.32 -2.59 -0.92
C SER A 138 -1.70 -2.69 -2.32
N LEU A 139 -1.17 -3.88 -2.63
CA LEU A 139 -0.88 -4.32 -4.00
C LEU A 139 -1.59 -5.66 -4.23
N GLU A 140 -2.20 -5.81 -5.40
CA GLU A 140 -3.13 -6.90 -5.69
C GLU A 140 -2.80 -7.54 -7.02
N TRP A 141 -2.87 -8.88 -7.06
CA TRP A 141 -2.73 -9.68 -8.26
C TRP A 141 -3.61 -10.95 -8.15
N ALA A 142 -3.68 -11.72 -9.24
CA ALA A 142 -4.51 -12.91 -9.37
C ALA A 142 -5.99 -12.59 -9.13
N SER A 143 -6.73 -13.47 -8.44
CA SER A 143 -8.18 -13.31 -8.28
C SER A 143 -8.61 -11.99 -7.64
N ILE A 144 -7.76 -11.37 -6.80
CA ILE A 144 -8.11 -10.14 -6.07
C ILE A 144 -8.15 -8.95 -7.02
N ALA A 145 -7.15 -8.81 -7.90
CA ALA A 145 -7.16 -7.73 -8.90
C ALA A 145 -8.37 -7.85 -9.86
N ASP A 146 -8.72 -9.06 -10.28
CA ASP A 146 -9.91 -9.30 -11.12
C ASP A 146 -11.22 -8.94 -10.40
N VAL A 147 -11.31 -9.25 -9.10
CA VAL A 147 -12.47 -8.90 -8.26
C VAL A 147 -12.56 -7.41 -8.03
N ASP A 148 -11.45 -6.75 -7.70
CA ASP A 148 -11.44 -5.31 -7.44
C ASP A 148 -11.90 -4.53 -8.67
N VAL A 149 -11.27 -4.78 -9.83
CA VAL A 149 -11.63 -4.16 -11.12
C VAL A 149 -13.02 -4.58 -11.59
N GLY A 150 -13.36 -5.87 -11.48
CA GLY A 150 -14.66 -6.40 -11.91
C GLY A 150 -15.83 -5.84 -11.10
N SER A 151 -15.61 -5.58 -9.80
CA SER A 151 -16.63 -5.09 -8.89
C SER A 151 -17.02 -3.62 -9.12
N GLU A 152 -16.21 -2.84 -9.84
CA GLU A 152 -16.51 -1.43 -10.15
C GLU A 152 -17.83 -1.27 -10.93
N LYS A 153 -18.22 -2.27 -11.74
CA LYS A 153 -19.52 -2.27 -12.44
C LYS A 153 -20.72 -2.39 -11.49
N LEU A 154 -20.46 -2.87 -10.27
CA LEU A 154 -21.45 -3.15 -9.23
C LEU A 154 -21.40 -2.09 -8.11
N ARG A 155 -20.83 -0.92 -8.38
CA ARG A 155 -20.63 0.16 -7.40
C ARG A 155 -21.89 0.57 -6.64
N MET A 156 -23.06 0.45 -7.27
CA MET A 156 -24.36 0.71 -6.64
C MET A 156 -24.69 -0.22 -5.46
N LEU A 157 -24.03 -1.38 -5.34
CA LEU A 157 -24.26 -2.34 -4.27
C LEU A 157 -23.44 -2.04 -3.00
N GLY A 158 -22.66 -0.96 -2.98
CA GLY A 158 -21.84 -0.61 -1.80
C GLY A 158 -20.79 -1.69 -1.51
N GLY A 159 -20.71 -2.17 -0.26
CA GLY A 159 -19.76 -3.24 0.13
C GLY A 159 -20.05 -4.59 -0.53
N LEU A 160 -21.33 -4.92 -0.76
CA LEU A 160 -21.75 -6.19 -1.36
C LEU A 160 -21.19 -6.41 -2.77
N ARG A 161 -20.73 -5.36 -3.45
CA ARG A 161 -20.08 -5.45 -4.77
C ARG A 161 -18.90 -6.42 -4.77
N PHE A 162 -18.12 -6.43 -3.69
CA PHE A 162 -16.94 -7.28 -3.57
C PHE A 162 -17.36 -8.74 -3.39
N THR A 163 -18.36 -8.99 -2.54
CA THR A 163 -18.94 -10.32 -2.35
C THR A 163 -19.50 -10.88 -3.67
N VAL A 164 -20.30 -10.09 -4.40
CA VAL A 164 -20.90 -10.53 -5.67
C VAL A 164 -19.83 -10.77 -6.74
N ALA A 165 -18.87 -9.86 -6.87
CA ALA A 165 -17.76 -10.01 -7.80
C ALA A 165 -16.90 -11.24 -7.47
N PHE A 166 -16.65 -11.50 -6.19
CA PHE A 166 -15.93 -12.69 -5.74
C PHE A 166 -16.70 -13.98 -6.04
N VAL A 167 -18.02 -14.04 -5.79
CA VAL A 167 -18.82 -15.22 -6.17
C VAL A 167 -18.76 -15.46 -7.67
N ASN A 168 -18.85 -14.39 -8.48
CA ASN A 168 -18.69 -14.49 -9.92
C ASN A 168 -17.29 -14.99 -10.31
N GLN A 169 -16.23 -14.51 -9.63
CA GLN A 169 -14.86 -14.97 -9.80
C GLN A 169 -14.75 -16.48 -9.51
N LEU A 170 -15.30 -16.90 -8.37
CA LEU A 170 -15.21 -18.25 -7.87
C LEU A 170 -15.89 -19.25 -8.81
N VAL A 171 -17.02 -18.88 -9.41
CA VAL A 171 -17.81 -19.78 -10.26
C VAL A 171 -17.30 -19.77 -11.70
N PHE A 172 -17.12 -18.58 -12.28
CA PHE A 172 -16.98 -18.41 -13.73
C PHE A 172 -15.57 -18.07 -14.18
N GLN A 173 -14.70 -17.58 -13.28
CA GLN A 173 -13.38 -17.10 -13.68
C GLN A 173 -12.25 -18.11 -13.43
N ARG A 174 -11.07 -17.71 -13.89
CA ARG A 174 -9.87 -18.53 -14.02
C ARG A 174 -9.49 -19.15 -12.67
N PRO A 175 -9.14 -20.45 -12.65
CA PRO A 175 -8.80 -21.10 -11.40
C PRO A 175 -7.42 -20.69 -10.87
N GLU A 176 -6.49 -20.30 -11.75
CA GLU A 176 -5.06 -20.21 -11.46
C GLU A 176 -4.37 -19.13 -12.30
N TYR A 177 -3.36 -18.51 -11.71
CA TYR A 177 -2.56 -17.41 -12.25
C TYR A 177 -1.07 -17.78 -12.15
N PRO A 178 -0.42 -18.17 -13.26
CA PRO A 178 0.98 -18.49 -13.25
C PRO A 178 1.84 -17.23 -13.12
N GLY A 179 2.88 -17.30 -12.30
CA GLY A 179 3.82 -16.20 -12.12
C GLY A 179 4.88 -16.50 -11.07
N LYS A 180 5.67 -15.47 -10.76
CA LYS A 180 6.76 -15.55 -9.80
C LYS A 180 6.76 -14.33 -8.87
N ILE A 181 6.98 -14.57 -7.59
CA ILE A 181 7.19 -13.55 -6.57
C ILE A 181 8.54 -13.80 -5.92
N TRP A 182 9.44 -12.83 -5.99
CA TRP A 182 10.64 -12.82 -5.18
C TRP A 182 10.44 -11.88 -4.01
N TYR A 183 10.81 -12.29 -2.81
CA TYR A 183 10.74 -11.44 -1.63
C TYR A 183 12.02 -11.51 -0.82
N LEU A 184 12.33 -10.43 -0.10
CA LEU A 184 13.44 -10.36 0.82
C LEU A 184 13.07 -11.06 2.14
N ASP A 185 13.72 -12.18 2.43
CA ASP A 185 13.58 -12.91 3.69
C ASP A 185 14.59 -12.37 4.71
N GLU A 186 14.06 -11.70 5.72
CA GLU A 186 14.84 -11.20 6.86
C GLU A 186 14.37 -11.88 8.14
N GLY A 187 15.33 -12.19 9.01
CA GLY A 187 15.04 -12.86 10.28
C GLY A 187 14.07 -12.05 11.14
N GLU A 188 13.33 -12.74 12.01
CA GLU A 188 12.32 -12.14 12.91
C GLU A 188 12.84 -10.98 13.77
N ASN A 189 14.15 -10.94 14.03
CA ASN A 189 14.79 -9.98 14.92
C ASN A 189 15.33 -8.70 14.25
N GLU A 190 15.23 -8.58 12.93
CA GLU A 190 15.70 -7.37 12.24
C GLU A 190 14.59 -6.31 12.20
N GLU A 191 14.85 -5.16 12.80
CA GLU A 191 13.96 -4.01 12.70
C GLU A 191 14.47 -3.03 11.63
N PRO A 192 13.68 -2.76 10.57
CA PRO A 192 14.06 -1.80 9.54
C PRO A 192 14.27 -0.42 10.14
N HIS A 193 15.29 0.32 9.69
CA HIS A 193 15.48 1.70 10.14
C HIS A 193 14.36 2.61 9.61
N ARG A 194 13.87 3.53 10.45
CA ARG A 194 12.96 4.60 10.02
C ARG A 194 13.64 5.48 8.97
N TYR A 195 12.91 5.84 7.92
CA TYR A 195 13.41 6.55 6.74
C TYR A 195 14.24 7.81 7.10
N PHE A 196 13.68 8.67 7.96
CA PHE A 196 14.29 9.94 8.36
C PHE A 196 15.45 9.82 9.37
N LYS A 197 15.80 8.61 9.81
CA LYS A 197 17.02 8.38 10.60
C LYS A 197 18.23 8.15 9.70
N THR A 198 18.01 7.68 8.47
CA THR A 198 19.07 7.29 7.53
C THR A 198 19.15 8.19 6.31
N HIS A 199 18.10 8.96 6.01
CA HIS A 199 18.03 9.86 4.86
C HIS A 199 18.04 11.33 5.29
N ASP A 200 18.65 12.19 4.47
CA ASP A 200 18.66 13.63 4.70
C ASP A 200 17.25 14.21 4.55
N PRO A 201 16.67 14.84 5.60
CA PRO A 201 15.35 15.47 5.53
C PRO A 201 15.27 16.68 4.58
N ASN A 202 16.41 17.22 4.14
CA ASN A 202 16.47 18.32 3.17
C ASN A 202 16.72 17.84 1.75
N SER A 203 16.90 16.54 1.51
CA SER A 203 17.10 16.01 0.18
C SER A 203 15.88 16.27 -0.71
N THR A 204 16.16 16.66 -1.96
CA THR A 204 15.17 16.80 -3.02
C THR A 204 15.01 15.54 -3.86
N ASP A 205 15.94 14.59 -3.72
CA ASP A 205 15.92 13.34 -4.46
C ASP A 205 14.74 12.48 -3.99
N ARG A 206 14.19 11.66 -4.89
CA ARG A 206 13.12 10.73 -4.54
C ARG A 206 13.67 9.54 -3.75
N PRO A 207 12.84 8.87 -2.93
CA PRO A 207 13.23 7.63 -2.27
C PRO A 207 13.79 6.64 -3.29
N THR A 208 15.01 6.18 -3.05
CA THR A 208 15.65 5.17 -3.88
C THR A 208 15.16 3.78 -3.47
N MET A 209 15.00 2.89 -4.45
CA MET A 209 14.77 1.48 -4.20
C MET A 209 16.11 0.74 -4.10
N ASP A 210 16.88 1.02 -3.04
CA ASP A 210 18.27 0.57 -2.85
C ASP A 210 18.40 -0.92 -2.54
N LEU A 211 17.32 -1.60 -2.14
CA LEU A 211 17.26 -3.05 -2.01
C LEU A 211 17.20 -3.76 -3.37
N PHE A 212 16.99 -3.00 -4.45
CA PHE A 212 17.09 -3.48 -5.83
C PHE A 212 18.39 -2.96 -6.45
N ASP A 213 19.32 -3.87 -6.73
CA ASP A 213 20.64 -3.54 -7.26
C ASP A 213 20.57 -3.15 -8.75
N GLY A 214 20.34 -1.87 -9.06
CA GLY A 214 20.41 -1.33 -10.44
C GLY A 214 19.07 -1.31 -11.21
N GLU A 215 19.13 -0.93 -12.50
CA GLU A 215 17.94 -0.77 -13.36
C GLU A 215 17.24 -2.12 -13.63
N GLY A 216 16.30 -2.48 -12.74
CA GLY A 216 15.18 -3.39 -13.04
C GLY A 216 15.44 -4.89 -12.93
N GLN A 217 16.46 -5.34 -12.20
CA GLN A 217 16.68 -6.76 -11.94
C GLN A 217 16.30 -7.11 -10.50
N GLY A 218 15.57 -8.23 -10.36
CA GLY A 218 15.12 -8.76 -9.07
C GLY A 218 16.30 -9.37 -8.31
N PRO A 219 16.14 -10.47 -7.56
CA PRO A 219 17.27 -11.08 -6.86
C PRO A 219 18.47 -11.27 -7.81
N PRO A 220 19.70 -11.04 -7.30
CA PRO A 220 20.91 -11.17 -8.11
C PRO A 220 20.92 -12.52 -8.83
N GLU A 221 21.36 -12.52 -10.09
CA GLU A 221 21.33 -13.60 -11.09
C GLU A 221 22.13 -14.87 -10.70
N ALA A 222 22.36 -15.15 -9.41
CA ALA A 222 23.28 -16.15 -8.88
C ALA A 222 22.62 -17.25 -8.03
N ALA A 223 21.37 -17.61 -8.30
CA ALA A 223 20.69 -18.73 -7.63
C ALA A 223 20.22 -19.82 -8.60
N GLU A 224 21.08 -20.20 -9.55
CA GLU A 224 21.03 -21.54 -10.13
C GLU A 224 22.24 -22.35 -9.63
N PRO A 225 22.07 -23.62 -9.24
CA PRO A 225 23.20 -24.48 -8.89
C PRO A 225 23.92 -24.87 -10.18
N GLU A 226 24.94 -24.09 -10.57
CA GLU A 226 25.85 -24.51 -11.65
C GLU A 226 26.71 -25.68 -11.17
N ASP A 227 26.29 -26.86 -11.60
CA ASP A 227 27.16 -28.01 -11.72
C ASP A 227 28.26 -27.67 -12.76
N SER A 228 29.52 -27.73 -12.33
CA SER A 228 30.73 -27.75 -13.15
C SER A 228 31.08 -26.50 -14.01
N LYS A 229 32.02 -25.67 -13.51
CA LYS A 229 33.30 -25.39 -14.19
C LYS A 229 34.30 -24.67 -13.28
N LYS A 230 35.53 -25.19 -13.29
CA LYS A 230 36.71 -24.64 -12.62
C LYS A 230 37.20 -23.38 -13.34
N GLY A 231 37.69 -22.42 -12.57
CA GLY A 231 38.87 -21.63 -12.95
C GLY A 231 38.75 -20.12 -12.75
N GLU A 232 39.66 -19.63 -11.89
CA GLU A 232 40.28 -18.29 -11.91
C GLU A 232 39.58 -17.15 -11.13
N THR A 233 40.23 -16.79 -10.01
CA THR A 233 40.16 -15.45 -9.37
C THR A 233 41.28 -14.61 -9.97
N PRO A 234 41.13 -13.28 -10.16
CA PRO A 234 41.21 -12.28 -9.07
C PRO A 234 40.23 -11.09 -9.33
N ALA A 235 40.01 -10.03 -8.54
CA ALA A 235 40.30 -9.55 -7.19
C ALA A 235 39.44 -8.25 -6.98
N ASN A 236 39.23 -7.84 -5.72
CA ASN A 236 38.63 -6.57 -5.28
C ASN A 236 37.12 -6.37 -5.46
N ASP A 237 36.35 -7.04 -4.59
CA ASP A 237 34.90 -6.80 -4.42
C ASP A 237 34.52 -6.49 -2.96
N ASP A 238 35.34 -5.70 -2.28
CA ASP A 238 35.02 -5.23 -0.91
C ASP A 238 33.83 -4.25 -0.89
N LYS A 239 33.44 -3.68 -2.05
CA LYS A 239 32.22 -2.88 -2.20
C LYS A 239 30.98 -3.73 -2.46
N ALA A 240 31.07 -4.80 -3.25
CA ALA A 240 29.96 -5.72 -3.46
C ALA A 240 29.66 -6.54 -2.19
N LYS A 241 30.70 -6.99 -1.47
CA LYS A 241 30.56 -7.69 -0.18
C LYS A 241 29.96 -6.83 0.93
N LYS A 242 30.19 -5.52 0.94
CA LYS A 242 29.56 -4.60 1.91
C LYS A 242 28.10 -4.27 1.58
N LYS A 243 27.68 -4.36 0.31
CA LYS A 243 26.32 -4.06 -0.11
C LYS A 243 25.38 -5.26 0.07
N ALA A 244 25.88 -6.48 -0.20
CA ALA A 244 25.18 -7.74 0.08
C ALA A 244 25.03 -8.05 1.59
N ALA A 245 25.82 -7.40 2.45
CA ALA A 245 25.76 -7.59 3.90
C ALA A 245 24.62 -6.82 4.59
N ASN A 246 23.85 -6.00 3.87
CA ASN A 246 22.86 -5.07 4.44
C ASN A 246 21.41 -5.36 4.01
N GLY A 247 21.12 -6.52 3.42
CA GLY A 247 19.78 -6.93 3.05
C GLY A 247 19.64 -8.44 3.18
N GLY A 248 18.48 -8.92 3.64
CA GLY A 248 18.21 -10.33 3.83
C GLY A 248 18.38 -11.23 2.59
N LYS A 249 18.02 -12.50 2.72
CA LYS A 249 18.14 -13.46 1.63
C LYS A 249 16.91 -13.39 0.74
N TRP A 250 17.08 -13.19 -0.56
CA TRP A 250 15.95 -13.29 -1.47
C TRP A 250 15.45 -14.74 -1.60
N LYS A 251 14.13 -14.92 -1.51
CA LYS A 251 13.43 -16.19 -1.75
C LYS A 251 12.47 -16.07 -2.92
N GLU A 252 12.33 -17.14 -3.68
CA GLU A 252 11.38 -17.25 -4.80
C GLU A 252 10.14 -18.05 -4.39
N LEU A 253 8.97 -17.51 -4.70
CA LEU A 253 7.69 -18.19 -4.75
C LEU A 253 7.28 -18.26 -6.23
N GLY A 254 7.55 -19.39 -6.87
CA GLY A 254 7.16 -19.65 -8.25
C GLY A 254 6.00 -20.63 -8.32
N GLY A 255 5.15 -20.49 -9.33
CA GLY A 255 4.13 -21.48 -9.64
C GLY A 255 2.80 -20.85 -10.03
N HIS A 256 1.73 -21.54 -9.67
CA HIS A 256 0.37 -21.11 -9.94
C HIS A 256 -0.22 -20.56 -8.65
N PHE A 257 -0.74 -19.34 -8.70
CA PHE A 257 -1.40 -18.70 -7.58
C PHE A 257 -2.90 -18.65 -7.81
N ARG A 258 -3.68 -18.83 -6.75
CA ARG A 258 -5.12 -18.56 -6.78
C ARG A 258 -5.40 -17.11 -6.40
N LEU A 259 -4.65 -16.60 -5.43
CA LEU A 259 -4.81 -15.27 -4.83
C LEU A 259 -3.45 -14.74 -4.39
N VAL A 260 -3.21 -13.45 -4.62
CA VAL A 260 -2.08 -12.70 -4.03
C VAL A 260 -2.60 -11.32 -3.61
N TRP A 261 -2.48 -11.02 -2.33
CA TRP A 261 -2.89 -9.76 -1.74
C TRP A 261 -1.80 -9.25 -0.79
N VAL A 262 -1.15 -8.16 -1.16
CA VAL A 262 -0.11 -7.53 -0.37
C VAL A 262 -0.70 -6.34 0.37
N MET A 263 -0.42 -6.25 1.66
CA MET A 263 -0.93 -5.21 2.54
C MET A 263 0.19 -4.47 3.26
N ASN A 264 0.05 -3.16 3.36
CA ASN A 264 0.91 -2.29 4.18
C ASN A 264 0.24 -1.93 5.52
N VAL A 265 -1.07 -2.15 5.64
CA VAL A 265 -1.87 -1.96 6.86
C VAL A 265 -2.84 -3.11 7.05
N SER A 266 -3.45 -3.25 8.22
CA SER A 266 -4.20 -4.47 8.56
C SER A 266 -5.47 -4.70 7.74
N HIS A 267 -6.19 -3.64 7.37
CA HIS A 267 -7.48 -3.74 6.68
C HIS A 267 -7.42 -3.19 5.25
N ALA A 268 -7.98 -3.93 4.29
CA ALA A 268 -8.24 -3.44 2.94
C ALA A 268 -9.60 -2.72 2.83
N ALA A 269 -10.57 -3.13 3.64
CA ALA A 269 -11.92 -2.56 3.74
C ALA A 269 -12.51 -2.84 5.14
N SER A 270 -13.75 -2.40 5.39
CA SER A 270 -14.44 -2.65 6.67
C SER A 270 -14.61 -4.12 7.01
N ASP A 271 -14.75 -4.94 5.97
CA ASP A 271 -15.05 -6.36 5.97
C ASP A 271 -13.84 -7.19 5.49
N ALA A 272 -12.66 -6.57 5.42
CA ALA A 272 -11.45 -7.21 4.91
C ALA A 272 -10.23 -6.98 5.81
N HIS A 273 -10.10 -7.78 6.87
CA HIS A 273 -8.98 -7.76 7.82
C HIS A 273 -7.86 -8.70 7.34
N ILE A 274 -7.16 -8.32 6.28
CA ILE A 274 -6.26 -9.20 5.51
C ILE A 274 -4.93 -9.49 6.20
N ALA A 275 -4.38 -8.51 6.93
CA ALA A 275 -3.08 -8.63 7.60
C ALA A 275 -3.18 -8.28 9.09
N PRO A 276 -3.66 -9.19 9.95
CA PRO A 276 -3.89 -8.90 11.37
C PRO A 276 -2.66 -8.46 12.16
N GLY A 277 -1.46 -8.88 11.74
CA GLY A 277 -0.20 -8.49 12.36
C GLY A 277 0.38 -7.17 11.87
N ALA A 278 -0.21 -6.51 10.87
CA ALA A 278 0.37 -5.31 10.28
C ALA A 278 0.21 -4.07 11.17
N GLU A 279 1.32 -3.40 11.45
CA GLU A 279 1.35 -2.10 12.10
C GLU A 279 1.49 -0.97 11.06
N PHE A 280 1.38 0.29 11.49
CA PHE A 280 1.53 1.42 10.56
C PHE A 280 2.99 1.71 10.21
N ASP A 281 3.92 1.34 11.09
CA ASP A 281 5.33 1.70 10.99
C ASP A 281 6.28 0.57 11.39
N ASP A 282 5.93 -0.68 11.07
CA ASP A 282 6.78 -1.86 11.30
C ASP A 282 7.88 -2.03 10.23
N GLY A 283 7.74 -1.40 9.08
CA GLY A 283 8.65 -1.42 7.95
C GLY A 283 8.40 -2.56 6.97
N TYR A 284 7.23 -3.21 7.00
CA TYR A 284 6.97 -4.44 6.25
C TYR A 284 5.70 -4.36 5.36
N ASN A 285 5.73 -5.16 4.30
CA ASN A 285 4.55 -5.53 3.53
C ASN A 285 4.22 -7.00 3.78
N TYR A 286 2.92 -7.28 3.92
CA TYR A 286 2.39 -8.60 4.23
C TYR A 286 1.77 -9.20 2.98
N ILE A 287 2.49 -10.14 2.36
CA ILE A 287 2.06 -10.87 1.17
C ILE A 287 1.20 -12.05 1.62
N THR A 288 -0.12 -11.90 1.56
CA THR A 288 -1.06 -13.02 1.75
C THR A 288 -1.30 -13.69 0.41
N PHE A 289 -1.05 -15.00 0.32
CA PHE A 289 -1.24 -15.75 -0.92
C PHE A 289 -1.83 -17.15 -0.68
N MET A 290 -2.42 -17.69 -1.74
CA MET A 290 -2.90 -19.06 -1.80
C MET A 290 -2.43 -19.71 -3.10
N ASP A 291 -1.84 -20.90 -2.99
CA ASP A 291 -1.39 -21.70 -4.13
C ASP A 291 -2.59 -22.21 -4.97
N GLY A 292 -2.39 -22.27 -6.29
CA GLY A 292 -3.38 -22.67 -7.29
C GLY A 292 -3.95 -24.07 -7.09
N SER A 293 -3.15 -24.99 -6.51
CA SER A 293 -3.55 -26.36 -6.20
C SER A 293 -4.70 -26.46 -5.19
N HIS A 294 -4.95 -25.41 -4.41
CA HIS A 294 -6.06 -25.38 -3.47
C HIS A 294 -7.40 -25.29 -4.22
N PRO A 295 -8.41 -26.10 -3.87
CA PRO A 295 -9.71 -26.04 -4.51
C PRO A 295 -10.47 -24.75 -4.16
N ARG A 296 -11.43 -24.38 -5.01
CA ARG A 296 -12.31 -23.20 -4.81
C ARG A 296 -12.99 -23.15 -3.45
N LYS A 297 -13.32 -24.30 -2.84
CA LYS A 297 -13.91 -24.35 -1.49
C LYS A 297 -12.99 -23.79 -0.40
N ASP A 298 -11.67 -23.94 -0.57
CA ASP A 298 -10.68 -23.46 0.41
C ASP A 298 -10.57 -21.93 0.28
N LEU A 299 -10.58 -21.41 -0.95
CA LEU A 299 -10.68 -19.96 -1.21
C LEU A 299 -11.98 -19.35 -0.65
N LEU A 300 -13.13 -20.02 -0.83
CA LEU A 300 -14.39 -19.56 -0.25
C LEU A 300 -14.32 -19.53 1.29
N THR A 301 -13.74 -20.57 1.90
CA THR A 301 -13.60 -20.68 3.35
C THR A 301 -12.68 -19.59 3.90
N MET A 302 -11.60 -19.27 3.18
CA MET A 302 -10.74 -18.11 3.46
C MET A 302 -11.57 -16.82 3.42
N MET A 303 -12.29 -16.55 2.33
CA MET A 303 -13.04 -15.29 2.19
C MET A 303 -14.10 -15.08 3.26
N LEU A 304 -14.80 -16.14 3.68
CA LEU A 304 -15.79 -16.07 4.76
C LEU A 304 -15.18 -15.75 6.13
N ALA A 305 -13.87 -15.94 6.30
CA ALA A 305 -13.14 -15.72 7.54
C ALA A 305 -12.29 -14.43 7.53
N ILE A 306 -12.28 -13.69 6.41
CA ILE A 306 -11.46 -12.49 6.24
C ILE A 306 -11.93 -11.32 7.11
N GLU A 307 -13.24 -11.18 7.38
CA GLU A 307 -13.76 -10.07 8.19
C GLU A 307 -13.23 -10.11 9.62
N THR A 308 -13.09 -11.32 10.20
CA THR A 308 -12.55 -11.51 11.55
C THR A 308 -11.03 -11.57 11.59
N GLY A 309 -10.39 -11.92 10.48
CA GLY A 309 -8.96 -12.22 10.41
C GLY A 309 -8.62 -13.70 10.62
N ASP A 310 -9.64 -14.55 10.86
CA ASP A 310 -9.46 -16.00 11.08
C ASP A 310 -9.13 -16.76 9.78
N HIS A 311 -9.04 -16.05 8.65
CA HIS A 311 -8.58 -16.63 7.39
C HIS A 311 -7.14 -17.13 7.49
N MET A 312 -6.34 -16.57 8.40
CA MET A 312 -4.96 -16.99 8.67
C MET A 312 -4.84 -18.45 9.12
N ASP A 313 -5.87 -18.99 9.78
CA ASP A 313 -5.92 -20.39 10.23
C ASP A 313 -6.50 -21.34 9.17
N LYS A 314 -6.93 -20.82 8.03
CA LYS A 314 -7.56 -21.63 6.98
C LYS A 314 -6.51 -22.29 6.10
N LYS A 315 -6.87 -23.50 5.64
CA LYS A 315 -6.00 -24.30 4.79
C LYS A 315 -5.60 -23.53 3.52
N GLY A 316 -4.30 -23.54 3.23
CA GLY A 316 -3.74 -22.98 2.01
C GLY A 316 -3.47 -21.49 2.04
N VAL A 317 -3.86 -20.80 3.12
CA VAL A 317 -3.52 -19.40 3.35
C VAL A 317 -2.11 -19.34 3.91
N GLN A 318 -1.26 -18.57 3.26
CA GLN A 318 0.09 -18.26 3.71
C GLN A 318 0.27 -16.75 3.72
N GLN A 319 1.02 -16.25 4.70
CA GLN A 319 1.39 -14.84 4.75
C GLN A 319 2.88 -14.72 5.03
N VAL A 320 3.54 -13.89 4.22
CA VAL A 320 4.97 -13.59 4.35
C VAL A 320 5.12 -12.09 4.55
N ARG A 321 5.85 -11.68 5.59
CA ARG A 321 6.28 -10.30 5.77
C ARG A 321 7.60 -10.06 5.02
N THR A 322 7.74 -8.92 4.36
CA THR A 322 8.95 -8.56 3.61
C THR A 322 9.09 -7.04 3.47
N ARG A 323 10.32 -6.52 3.41
CA ARG A 323 10.59 -5.10 3.10
C ARG A 323 10.65 -4.81 1.61
N ALA A 324 10.87 -5.83 0.79
CA ALA A 324 10.96 -5.68 -0.66
C ALA A 324 10.50 -6.94 -1.38
N PHE A 325 9.80 -6.76 -2.50
CA PHE A 325 9.42 -7.88 -3.34
C PHE A 325 9.32 -7.49 -4.81
N LYS A 326 9.45 -8.49 -5.69
CA LYS A 326 9.22 -8.38 -7.12
C LYS A 326 8.16 -9.40 -7.53
N LEU A 327 7.08 -8.93 -8.14
CA LEU A 327 6.03 -9.75 -8.72
C LEU A 327 6.14 -9.70 -10.25
N VAL A 328 6.17 -10.87 -10.88
CA VAL A 328 6.17 -11.02 -12.34
C VAL A 328 5.07 -12.01 -12.72
N PRO A 329 3.91 -11.54 -13.22
CA PRO A 329 2.93 -12.41 -13.84
C PRO A 329 3.51 -13.04 -15.11
N GLU A 330 3.23 -14.33 -15.36
CA GLU A 330 3.65 -14.96 -16.61
C GLU A 330 2.82 -14.46 -17.80
N ARG A 331 1.58 -14.05 -17.54
CA ARG A 331 0.64 -13.55 -18.56
C ARG A 331 0.54 -12.04 -18.51
N SER A 332 0.75 -11.40 -19.65
CA SER A 332 0.59 -9.95 -19.81
C SER A 332 -0.87 -9.46 -19.70
N THR A 333 -1.84 -10.37 -19.71
CA THR A 333 -3.27 -10.05 -19.54
C THR A 333 -3.72 -9.99 -18.10
N ASP A 334 -2.90 -10.49 -17.16
CA ASP A 334 -3.28 -10.56 -15.76
C ASP A 334 -3.22 -9.15 -15.15
N LEU A 335 -4.28 -8.79 -14.44
CA LEU A 335 -4.40 -7.47 -13.84
C LEU A 335 -3.53 -7.39 -12.59
N MET A 336 -2.87 -6.25 -12.43
CA MET A 336 -2.21 -5.86 -11.19
C MET A 336 -2.79 -4.52 -10.75
N CYS A 337 -3.07 -4.38 -9.45
CA CYS A 337 -3.58 -3.15 -8.87
C CYS A 337 -2.67 -2.66 -7.74
N VAL A 338 -2.57 -1.35 -7.59
CA VAL A 338 -1.89 -0.67 -6.48
C VAL A 338 -2.88 0.31 -5.87
N ASP A 339 -3.20 0.14 -4.58
CA ASP A 339 -4.20 0.89 -3.83
C ASP A 339 -5.57 1.00 -4.56
N GLY A 340 -5.95 -0.05 -5.29
CA GLY A 340 -7.19 -0.13 -6.08
C GLY A 340 -7.16 0.56 -7.44
N GLU A 341 -5.99 0.95 -7.95
CA GLU A 341 -5.81 1.48 -9.31
C GLU A 341 -5.01 0.47 -10.16
N VAL A 342 -5.48 0.20 -11.38
CA VAL A 342 -4.81 -0.74 -12.30
C VAL A 342 -3.48 -0.17 -12.75
N VAL A 343 -2.42 -0.96 -12.64
CA VAL A 343 -1.08 -0.61 -13.10
C VAL A 343 -0.68 -1.47 -14.29
N GLU A 344 -0.13 -0.82 -15.30
CA GLU A 344 0.44 -1.51 -16.46
C GLU A 344 1.88 -1.91 -16.18
N GLY A 345 2.34 -3.00 -16.78
CA GLY A 345 3.74 -3.39 -16.77
C GLY A 345 3.88 -4.91 -16.76
N PRO A 346 5.02 -5.46 -17.19
CA PRO A 346 5.24 -6.89 -17.10
C PRO A 346 5.58 -7.33 -15.67
N TYR A 347 5.86 -6.40 -14.75
CA TYR A 347 6.22 -6.68 -13.37
C TYR A 347 5.88 -5.53 -12.42
N LEU A 348 5.94 -5.81 -11.12
CA LEU A 348 5.95 -4.83 -10.04
C LEU A 348 7.13 -5.10 -9.11
N GLU A 349 7.95 -4.10 -8.88
CA GLU A 349 8.96 -4.09 -7.82
C GLU A 349 8.47 -3.15 -6.72
N ALA A 350 8.55 -3.59 -5.47
CA ALA A 350 8.04 -2.86 -4.33
C ALA A 350 9.08 -2.82 -3.22
N GLN A 351 9.29 -1.65 -2.63
CA GLN A 351 10.17 -1.45 -1.47
C GLN A 351 9.49 -0.58 -0.41
N VAL A 352 9.50 -1.03 0.83
CA VAL A 352 8.92 -0.32 1.97
C VAL A 352 9.90 0.73 2.52
N HIS A 353 9.39 1.92 2.78
CA HIS A 353 10.08 3.02 3.46
C HIS A 353 9.44 3.26 4.82
N ARG A 354 10.09 2.74 5.88
CA ARG A 354 9.54 2.76 7.24
C ARG A 354 9.31 4.18 7.75
N GLY A 355 8.09 4.51 8.15
CA GLY A 355 7.68 5.78 8.76
C GLY A 355 7.86 7.00 7.85
N MET A 356 7.70 6.84 6.54
CA MET A 356 7.91 7.94 5.60
C MET A 356 6.80 9.02 5.69
N ALA A 357 5.54 8.59 5.77
CA ALA A 357 4.39 9.48 5.90
C ALA A 357 3.93 9.61 7.37
N ARG A 358 2.89 10.41 7.60
CA ARG A 358 2.21 10.46 8.90
C ARG A 358 0.70 10.43 8.76
N ILE A 359 0.04 9.81 9.72
CA ILE A 359 -1.42 9.75 9.87
C ILE A 359 -1.85 10.22 11.26
N MET A 360 -3.11 10.64 11.38
CA MET A 360 -3.73 10.91 12.67
C MET A 360 -4.37 9.65 13.22
N ALA A 361 -3.93 9.19 14.39
CA ALA A 361 -4.49 8.03 15.08
C ALA A 361 -4.50 8.25 16.60
N VAL A 362 -5.34 7.49 17.33
CA VAL A 362 -5.34 7.49 18.80
C VAL A 362 -4.66 6.20 19.25
N PRO A 363 -3.44 6.25 19.80
CA PRO A 363 -2.65 5.07 20.14
C PRO A 363 -3.13 4.41 21.43
N ARG A 364 -4.23 3.64 21.36
CA ARG A 364 -4.66 2.79 22.49
C ARG A 364 -3.86 1.48 22.60
N TRP A 365 -3.11 1.11 21.57
CA TRP A 365 -2.22 -0.06 21.58
C TRP A 365 -0.92 0.19 22.36
N GLN A 366 -0.41 1.43 22.42
CA GLN A 366 0.82 1.78 23.14
C GLN A 366 0.67 1.74 24.67
N THR A 367 -0.56 1.71 25.19
CA THR A 367 -0.83 1.61 26.63
C THR A 367 -0.81 0.18 27.18
N LYS A 368 -0.57 -0.85 26.34
CA LYS A 368 -0.54 -2.26 26.80
C LYS A 368 0.74 -2.66 27.54
N ASP A 369 1.81 -1.86 27.48
CA ASP A 369 3.07 -2.11 28.21
C ASP A 369 3.10 -1.49 29.63
N GLY A 370 1.93 -1.12 30.17
CA GLY A 370 1.81 -0.47 31.46
C GLY A 370 0.72 -1.10 32.34
N ASN A 371 0.86 -2.38 32.68
CA ASN A 371 0.33 -2.91 33.94
C ASN A 371 1.06 -4.17 34.41
#